data_AF-A0A7S0F7H4-F1
#
_entry.id   AF-A0A7S0F7H4-F1
#
_cell.length_a   1.000
_cell.length_b   1.000
_cell.length_c   1.000
_cell.angle_alpha   90.00
_cell.angle_beta   90.00
_cell.angle_gamma   90.00
#
_symmetry.space_group_name_H-M   'P 1'
#
loop_
_entity.id
_entity.type
_entity.pdbx_description
1 polymer ?
#
loop_
_entity_poly.entity_id
_entity_poly.type
_entity_poly.pdbx_seq_one_letter_code
_entity_poly.pdbx_strand_id
1 'polypeptide(L)'
;EPFADKSSPQYRAAEFMITDIFIGQLTDVPPVEDRYTLVVLYNSLNGDGWTQCGQGDTACANDGRWLNPESDHCTWAFVLCENGRVAELNFGALTGNNL
;
A
#
# COMPACT_ATOMS: atom_id res chain seq x y z
N GLU A 1 -19.33 2.23 -13.88
CA GLU A 1 -17.92 1.87 -14.15
C GLU A 1 -17.00 2.38 -13.06
N PRO A 2 -16.08 1.54 -12.54
CA PRO A 2 -15.17 1.90 -11.45
C PRO A 2 -14.35 3.18 -11.76
N PHE A 3 -13.86 3.33 -13.00
CA PHE A 3 -13.06 4.50 -13.39
C PHE A 3 -13.88 5.76 -13.74
N ALA A 4 -15.21 5.69 -13.73
CA ALA A 4 -16.06 6.87 -13.90
C ALA A 4 -16.46 7.51 -12.56
N ASP A 5 -16.36 6.76 -11.46
CA ASP A 5 -16.71 7.22 -10.12
C ASP A 5 -15.43 7.60 -9.35
N LYS A 6 -15.30 8.89 -9.02
CA LYS A 6 -14.12 9.42 -8.32
C LYS A 6 -13.94 8.89 -6.89
N SER A 7 -15.01 8.40 -6.30
CA SER A 7 -14.97 7.83 -4.94
C SER A 7 -14.52 6.38 -4.93
N SER A 8 -14.51 5.71 -6.09
CA SER A 8 -14.17 4.29 -6.18
C SER A 8 -12.71 4.03 -5.81
N PRO A 9 -12.40 2.89 -5.17
CA PRO A 9 -11.02 2.54 -4.86
C PRO A 9 -10.11 2.49 -6.09
N GLN A 10 -10.63 2.04 -7.23
CA GLN A 10 -9.90 1.95 -8.50
C GLN A 10 -9.54 3.33 -9.05
N TYR A 11 -10.47 4.28 -9.00
CA TYR A 11 -10.20 5.64 -9.45
C TYR A 11 -9.15 6.33 -8.56
N ARG A 12 -9.32 6.25 -7.24
CA ARG A 12 -8.38 6.86 -6.29
C ARG A 12 -6.98 6.24 -6.40
N ALA A 13 -6.89 4.93 -6.64
CA ALA A 13 -5.61 4.28 -6.91
C ALA A 13 -4.98 4.76 -8.21
N ALA A 14 -5.76 4.91 -9.28
CA ALA A 14 -5.26 5.46 -10.54
C ALA A 14 -4.75 6.90 -10.37
N GLU A 15 -5.47 7.76 -9.63
CA GLU A 15 -5.01 9.12 -9.30
C GLU A 15 -3.72 9.11 -8.48
N PHE A 16 -3.61 8.23 -7.47
CA PHE A 16 -2.38 8.07 -6.70
C PHE A 16 -1.20 7.73 -7.60
N MET A 17 -1.34 6.73 -8.48
CA MET A 17 -0.26 6.28 -9.38
C MET A 17 0.23 7.38 -10.34
N ILE A 18 -0.62 8.35 -10.70
CA ILE A 18 -0.21 9.51 -11.52
C ILE A 18 0.72 10.46 -10.74
N THR A 19 0.51 10.58 -9.43
CA THR A 19 1.27 11.49 -8.55
C THR A 19 2.39 10.81 -7.77
N ASP A 20 2.50 9.48 -7.90
CA ASP A 20 3.42 8.66 -7.15
C ASP A 20 4.86 8.82 -7.66
N ILE A 21 5.71 9.41 -6.82
CA ILE A 21 7.10 9.71 -7.20
C ILE A 21 7.95 8.46 -7.39
N PHE A 22 7.55 7.33 -6.78
CA PHE A 22 8.28 6.08 -6.90
C PHE A 22 8.03 5.38 -8.24
N ILE A 23 6.93 5.66 -8.93
CA ILE A 23 6.55 4.95 -10.17
C ILE A 23 7.60 5.12 -11.28
N GLY A 24 8.31 6.25 -11.31
CA GLY A 24 9.40 6.48 -12.27
C GLY A 24 10.64 5.62 -12.03
N GLN A 25 10.74 4.97 -10.87
CA GLN A 25 11.81 4.03 -10.52
C GLN A 25 11.44 2.58 -10.86
N LEU A 26 10.16 2.29 -11.10
CA LEU A 26 9.69 0.98 -11.52
C LEU A 26 9.91 0.83 -13.03
N THR A 27 10.88 -0.01 -13.42
CA THR A 27 11.24 -0.24 -14.82
C THR A 27 10.42 -1.34 -15.49
N ASP A 28 9.69 -2.14 -14.71
CA ASP A 28 8.92 -3.28 -15.18
C ASP A 28 7.42 -3.13 -14.87
N VAL A 29 6.59 -3.67 -15.76
CA VAL A 29 5.11 -3.65 -15.61
C VAL A 29 4.62 -4.34 -14.34
N PRO A 30 5.13 -5.52 -13.95
CA PRO A 30 4.50 -6.24 -12.85
C PRO A 30 4.62 -5.57 -11.46
N PRO A 31 5.73 -4.91 -11.09
CA PRO A 31 5.78 -4.05 -9.90
C PRO A 31 4.78 -2.89 -9.92
N VAL A 32 4.47 -2.33 -11.10
CA VAL A 32 3.45 -1.29 -11.25
C VAL A 32 2.06 -1.86 -10.98
N GLU A 33 1.76 -3.06 -11.47
CA GLU A 33 0.49 -3.76 -11.21
C GLU A 33 0.31 -4.08 -9.72
N ASP A 34 1.36 -4.58 -9.07
CA ASP A 34 1.35 -4.88 -7.63
C ASP A 34 1.08 -3.62 -6.82
N ARG A 35 1.80 -2.54 -7.11
CA ARG A 35 1.63 -1.26 -6.42
C ARG A 35 0.23 -0.68 -6.61
N TYR A 36 -0.30 -0.66 -7.84
CA TYR A 36 -1.68 -0.25 -8.09
C TYR A 36 -2.67 -1.10 -7.30
N THR A 37 -2.50 -2.42 -7.30
CA THR A 37 -3.38 -3.37 -6.60
C THR A 37 -3.40 -3.14 -5.10
N LEU A 38 -2.22 -2.91 -4.49
CA LEU A 38 -2.10 -2.57 -3.07
C LEU A 38 -2.81 -1.26 -2.72
N VAL A 39 -2.71 -0.25 -3.59
CA VAL A 39 -3.39 1.04 -3.39
C VAL A 39 -4.92 0.88 -3.54
N VAL A 40 -5.39 0.03 -4.46
CA VAL A 40 -6.82 -0.32 -4.55
C VAL A 40 -7.29 -0.99 -3.26
N LEU A 41 -6.52 -1.95 -2.72
CA LEU A 41 -6.83 -2.62 -1.46
C LEU A 41 -6.94 -1.63 -0.31
N TYR A 42 -5.91 -0.79 -0.13
CA TYR A 42 -5.88 0.29 0.85
C TYR A 42 -7.15 1.15 0.76
N ASN A 43 -7.51 1.59 -0.44
CA ASN A 43 -8.67 2.44 -0.66
C ASN A 43 -10.01 1.72 -0.43
N SER A 44 -10.05 0.39 -0.63
CA SER A 44 -11.24 -0.44 -0.42
C SER A 44 -11.54 -0.72 1.05
N LEU A 45 -10.53 -0.64 1.91
CA LEU A 45 -10.61 -1.01 3.32
C LEU A 45 -10.42 0.18 4.28
N ASN A 46 -10.67 1.40 3.79
CA ASN A 46 -10.47 2.64 4.57
C ASN A 46 -9.06 2.75 5.17
N GLY A 47 -8.05 2.50 4.32
CA GLY A 47 -6.65 2.44 4.71
C GLY A 47 -6.04 3.72 5.28
N ASP A 48 -6.75 4.86 5.28
CA ASP A 48 -6.27 6.13 5.87
C ASP A 48 -5.91 6.01 7.36
N GLY A 49 -6.49 5.03 8.06
CA GLY A 49 -6.12 4.69 9.44
C GLY A 49 -5.02 3.64 9.58
N TRP A 50 -4.49 3.11 8.47
CA TRP A 50 -3.42 2.11 8.48
C TRP A 50 -2.08 2.79 8.71
N THR A 51 -1.34 2.23 9.64
CA THR A 51 0.00 2.69 10.00
C THR A 51 1.00 1.59 9.71
N GLN A 52 2.28 1.91 9.85
CA GLN A 52 3.34 0.89 9.86
C GLN A 52 3.30 0.01 11.12
N CYS A 53 2.39 0.30 12.06
CA CYS A 53 2.36 -0.24 13.40
C CYS A 53 1.25 -1.26 13.62
N GLY A 54 1.58 -2.26 14.43
CA GLY A 54 0.63 -3.25 14.88
C GLY A 54 -0.45 -2.78 15.81
N GLN A 55 -1.59 -3.45 15.71
CA GLN A 55 -2.55 -3.42 16.80
C GLN A 55 -1.86 -3.92 18.07
N GLY A 56 -1.70 -3.04 19.06
CA GLY A 56 -1.01 -3.35 20.33
C GLY A 56 0.50 -3.10 20.34
N ASP A 57 1.08 -2.54 19.28
CA ASP A 57 2.48 -2.13 19.29
C ASP A 57 2.68 -0.88 20.16
N THR A 58 3.26 -1.07 21.35
CA THR A 58 3.49 0.01 22.32
C THR A 58 4.79 0.77 22.07
N ALA A 59 5.64 0.29 21.16
CA ALA A 59 6.93 0.89 20.81
C ALA A 59 6.90 1.63 19.47
N CYS A 60 5.78 1.57 18.75
CA CYS A 60 5.68 2.24 17.47
C CYS A 60 5.62 3.76 17.65
N ALA A 61 6.68 4.44 17.20
CA ALA A 61 6.62 5.88 17.00
C ALA A 61 5.56 6.15 15.92
N ASN A 62 4.47 6.82 16.30
CA ASN A 62 3.21 7.02 15.57
C ASN A 62 3.32 7.81 14.24
N ASP A 63 4.44 7.72 13.53
CA ASP A 63 4.83 8.69 12.51
C ASP A 63 4.77 8.08 11.09
N GLY A 64 4.64 6.75 10.97
CA GLY A 64 4.67 6.03 9.70
C GLY A 64 3.28 5.70 9.15
N ARG A 65 2.91 6.30 8.01
CA ARG A 65 1.75 5.88 7.21
C ARG A 65 2.07 4.57 6.48
N TRP A 66 1.09 3.67 6.38
CA TRP A 66 1.27 2.43 5.61
C TRP A 66 1.51 2.72 4.12
N LEU A 67 0.67 3.57 3.53
CA LEU A 67 0.84 4.03 2.15
C LEU A 67 1.92 5.13 2.11
N ASN A 68 3.12 4.77 1.65
CA ASN A 68 4.24 5.69 1.52
C ASN A 68 4.60 5.90 0.03
N PRO A 69 4.32 7.08 -0.56
CA PRO A 69 4.66 7.38 -1.95
C PRO A 69 6.17 7.51 -2.19
N GLU A 70 6.97 7.68 -1.15
CA GLU A 70 8.41 7.89 -1.26
C GLU A 70 9.23 6.59 -1.20
N SER A 71 8.58 5.44 -0.99
CA SER A 71 9.25 4.15 -0.83
C SER A 71 8.68 3.06 -1.73
N ASP A 72 9.49 2.01 -1.93
CA ASP A 72 9.09 0.80 -2.63
C ASP A 72 7.93 0.12 -1.89
N HIS A 73 6.94 -0.37 -2.65
CA HIS A 73 5.82 -1.12 -2.10
C HIS A 73 6.26 -2.38 -1.32
N CYS A 74 7.40 -2.98 -1.67
CA CYS A 74 7.99 -4.10 -0.93
C CYS A 74 8.56 -3.71 0.45
N THR A 75 8.64 -2.41 0.74
CA THR A 75 9.00 -1.88 2.07
C THR A 75 7.79 -1.45 2.87
N TRP A 76 6.60 -1.47 2.26
CA TRP A 76 5.36 -1.19 2.99
C TRP A 76 5.13 -2.31 4.01
N ALA A 77 4.66 -1.90 5.19
CA ALA A 77 4.53 -2.83 6.30
C ALA A 77 3.61 -4.00 5.92
N PHE A 78 3.98 -5.24 6.28
CA PHE A 78 3.24 -6.48 5.98
C PHE A 78 3.12 -6.87 4.51
N VAL A 79 3.77 -6.15 3.61
CA VAL A 79 3.94 -6.59 2.23
C VAL A 79 5.24 -7.38 2.17
N LEU A 80 5.14 -8.67 1.90
CA LEU A 80 6.31 -9.50 1.63
C LEU A 80 6.45 -9.66 0.13
N CYS A 81 7.64 -9.33 -0.37
CA CYS A 81 7.97 -9.52 -1.77
C CYS A 81 8.98 -10.65 -1.98
N GLU A 82 8.76 -11.42 -3.04
CA GLU A 82 9.73 -12.35 -3.60
C GLU A 82 10.13 -11.87 -5.00
N ASN A 83 11.43 -11.72 -5.25
CA ASN A 83 11.94 -11.23 -6.55
C ASN A 83 11.30 -9.89 -7.00
N GLY A 84 11.03 -8.97 -6.07
CA GLY A 84 10.43 -7.66 -6.36
C GLY A 84 8.94 -7.69 -6.66
N ARG A 85 8.25 -8.80 -6.37
CA ARG A 85 6.80 -8.99 -6.55
C ARG A 85 6.14 -9.29 -5.23
N VAL A 86 4.93 -8.78 -5.02
CA VAL A 86 4.14 -9.11 -3.84
C VAL A 86 3.82 -10.61 -3.84
N ALA A 87 4.30 -11.30 -2.82
CA ALA A 87 4.08 -12.74 -2.61
C ALA A 87 3.06 -12.99 -1.48
N GLU A 88 3.05 -12.13 -0.45
CA GLU A 88 2.19 -12.29 0.71
C GLU A 88 1.80 -10.92 1.31
N LEU A 89 0.56 -10.86 1.83
CA LEU A 89 0.07 -9.82 2.72
C LEU A 89 -0.15 -10.43 4.11
N ASN A 90 0.70 -10.05 5.07
CA ASN A 90 0.68 -10.66 6.39
C ASN A 90 -0.02 -9.77 7.43
N PHE A 91 -1.36 -9.88 7.45
CA PHE A 91 -2.19 -9.16 8.42
C PHE A 91 -2.32 -9.87 9.78
N GLY A 92 -1.73 -11.06 9.93
CA GLY A 92 -1.80 -11.87 11.15
C GLY A 92 -0.58 -11.70 12.07
N ALA A 93 0.43 -10.95 11.65
CA ALA A 93 1.59 -10.65 12.48
C ALA A 93 1.18 -9.76 13.67
N LEU A 94 1.59 -10.15 14.89
CA LEU A 94 1.32 -9.47 16.16
C LEU A 94 1.89 -8.03 16.26
N THR A 95 2.46 -7.53 15.16
CA THR A 95 3.00 -6.19 14.98
C THR A 95 2.49 -5.64 13.64
N GLY A 96 1.17 -5.63 13.41
CA GLY A 96 0.41 -5.32 12.18
C GLY A 96 0.14 -3.87 11.70
N ASN A 97 -1.13 -3.56 11.40
CA ASN A 97 -1.61 -2.60 10.38
C ASN A 97 -2.88 -1.82 10.81
N ASN A 98 -3.18 -1.81 12.11
CA ASN A 98 -4.46 -1.33 12.67
C ASN A 98 -5.72 -1.99 12.08
N LEU A 99 -5.59 -3.16 11.44
CA LEU A 99 -6.69 -4.09 11.16
C LEU A 99 -6.82 -5.13 12.28
#